data_AF-A0A7C6Y3N4-F1
#
_entry.id   AF-A0A7C6Y3N4-F1
#
_cell.length_a   1.000
_cell.length_b   1.000
_cell.length_c   1.000
_cell.angle_alpha   90.00
_cell.angle_beta   90.00
_cell.angle_gamma   90.00
#
_symmetry.space_group_name_H-M   'P 1'
#
loop_
_entity.id
_entity.type
_entity.pdbx_description
1 polymer ?
#
loop_
_entity_poly.entity_id
_entity_poly.type
_entity_poly.pdbx_seq_one_letter_code
_entity_poly.pdbx_strand_id
1 'polypeptide(L)'
;QRVKLATELSRRSNGRAIYILDEPTTGLHMEDIKKLLFILERLADAGNTVLVIEHNLDVIKRADYIIDLGPEGGEAGGEILAAGTPEEVAQVEASYTGRFLKQVLRNKKG
;
A
#
# COMPACT_ATOMS: atom_id res chain seq x y z
N GLN A 1 -11.01 6.12 12.00
CA GLN A 1 -10.73 5.14 10.93
C GLN A 1 -10.93 3.68 11.39
N ARG A 2 -10.23 3.22 12.44
CA ARG A 2 -10.25 1.80 12.90
C ARG A 2 -11.65 1.21 13.19
N VAL A 3 -12.55 1.96 13.83
CA VAL A 3 -13.93 1.51 14.14
C VAL A 3 -14.74 1.21 12.86
N LYS A 4 -14.55 2.00 11.80
CA LYS A 4 -15.22 1.78 10.50
C LYS A 4 -14.70 0.50 9.83
N LEU A 5 -13.38 0.28 9.82
CA LEU A 5 -12.76 -0.95 9.31
C LEU A 5 -13.27 -2.20 10.04
N ALA A 6 -13.36 -2.15 11.37
CA ALA A 6 -13.88 -3.27 12.17
C ALA A 6 -15.36 -3.59 11.85
N THR A 7 -16.15 -2.56 11.53
CA THR A 7 -17.56 -2.72 11.13
C THR A 7 -17.69 -3.33 9.73
N GLU A 8 -16.80 -2.97 8.81
CA GLU A 8 -16.77 -3.54 7.46
C GLU A 8 -16.35 -5.01 7.48
N LEU A 9 -15.36 -5.38 8.32
CA LEU A 9 -14.96 -6.76 8.53
C LEU A 9 -16.07 -7.66 9.10
N SER A 10 -17.02 -7.11 9.86
CA SER A 10 -18.12 -7.89 10.45
C SER A 10 -19.30 -8.06 9.49
N ARG A 11 -19.34 -7.30 8.39
CA ARG A 11 -20.34 -7.46 7.33
C ARG A 11 -19.99 -8.65 6.45
N ARG A 12 -21.01 -9.39 6.00
CA ARG A 12 -20.82 -10.38 4.93
C ARG A 12 -20.46 -9.64 3.64
N SER A 13 -19.19 -9.71 3.25
CA SER A 13 -18.75 -9.23 1.94
C SER A 13 -19.18 -10.21 0.85
N ASN A 14 -19.61 -9.66 -0.28
CA ASN A 14 -19.86 -10.40 -1.53
C ASN A 14 -18.69 -10.27 -2.52
N GLY A 15 -17.53 -9.78 -2.05
CA GLY A 15 -16.33 -9.57 -2.88
C GLY A 15 -16.51 -8.50 -3.97
N ARG A 16 -17.35 -7.50 -3.75
CA ARG A 16 -17.64 -6.44 -4.76
C ARG A 16 -17.47 -5.02 -4.23
N ALA A 17 -16.86 -4.85 -3.06
CA ALA A 17 -16.56 -3.54 -2.50
C ALA A 17 -15.16 -3.08 -2.89
N ILE A 18 -14.99 -1.76 -3.02
CA ILE A 18 -13.69 -1.10 -3.12
C ILE A 18 -13.49 -0.26 -1.85
N TYR A 19 -12.44 -0.56 -1.10
CA TYR A 19 -12.03 0.19 0.07
C TYR A 19 -10.89 1.14 -0.31
N ILE A 20 -11.08 2.44 -0.10
CA ILE A 20 -10.05 3.46 -0.33
C ILE A 20 -9.65 4.05 1.01
N LEU A 21 -8.34 4.03 1.31
CA LEU A 21 -7.79 4.54 2.55
C LEU A 21 -6.68 5.54 2.26
N ASP A 22 -6.79 6.71 2.89
CA ASP A 22 -5.77 7.75 2.84
C ASP A 22 -4.89 7.65 4.09
N GLU A 23 -3.59 7.39 3.89
CA GLU A 23 -2.53 7.24 4.90
C GLU A 23 -2.96 6.53 6.20
N PRO A 24 -3.47 5.28 6.12
CA PRO A 24 -4.00 4.60 7.30
C PRO A 24 -2.95 4.25 8.36
N THR A 25 -1.65 4.35 8.04
CA THR A 25 -0.56 4.09 9.00
C THR A 25 -0.09 5.30 9.79
N THR A 26 -0.59 6.50 9.48
CA THR A 26 -0.16 7.73 10.16
C THR A 26 -0.43 7.65 11.67
N GLY A 27 0.63 7.89 12.46
CA GLY A 27 0.59 7.83 13.92
C GLY A 27 0.52 6.41 14.52
N LEU A 28 0.71 5.36 13.71
CA LEU A 28 0.71 3.98 14.18
C LEU A 28 2.11 3.50 14.58
N HIS A 29 2.18 2.79 15.72
CA HIS A 29 3.36 2.01 16.06
C HIS A 29 3.48 0.78 15.13
N MET A 30 4.68 0.23 14.95
CA MET A 30 4.96 -0.88 14.02
C MET A 30 4.07 -2.12 14.24
N GLU A 31 3.74 -2.44 15.50
CA GLU A 31 2.85 -3.56 15.80
C GLU A 31 1.39 -3.32 15.35
N ASP A 32 0.93 -2.08 15.45
CA ASP A 32 -0.41 -1.70 15.01
C ASP A 32 -0.49 -1.66 13.48
N ILE A 33 0.58 -1.28 12.79
CA ILE A 33 0.69 -1.39 11.32
C ILE A 33 0.53 -2.85 10.88
N LYS A 34 1.20 -3.80 11.54
CA LYS A 34 1.05 -5.23 11.22
C LYS A 34 -0.39 -5.72 11.39
N LYS A 35 -1.08 -5.30 12.45
CA LYS A 35 -2.50 -5.65 12.67
C LYS A 35 -3.41 -5.04 11.61
N LEU A 36 -3.16 -3.78 11.24
CA LEU A 36 -3.89 -3.11 10.16
C LEU A 36 -3.68 -3.84 8.83
N LEU A 37 -2.44 -4.14 8.46
CA LEU A 37 -2.12 -4.87 7.23
C LEU A 37 -2.84 -6.22 7.17
N PHE A 38 -2.82 -6.99 8.27
CA PHE A 38 -3.55 -8.25 8.35
C PHE A 38 -5.06 -8.09 8.10
N ILE A 39 -5.65 -6.99 8.57
CA ILE A 39 -7.06 -6.67 8.32
C ILE A 39 -7.29 -6.35 6.83
N LEU A 40 -6.43 -5.54 6.22
CA LEU A 40 -6.54 -5.14 4.82
C LEU A 40 -6.35 -6.35 3.89
N GLU A 41 -5.36 -7.20 4.16
CA GLU A 41 -5.13 -8.47 3.47
C GLU A 41 -6.39 -9.35 3.51
N ARG A 42 -7.03 -9.50 4.68
CA ARG A 42 -8.29 -10.26 4.80
C ARG A 42 -9.46 -9.67 4.01
N LEU A 43 -9.53 -8.35 3.87
CA LEU A 43 -10.55 -7.72 3.03
C LEU A 43 -10.30 -8.03 1.55
N ALA A 44 -9.04 -7.98 1.12
CA ALA A 44 -8.65 -8.35 -0.24
C ALA A 44 -8.91 -9.83 -0.53
N ASP A 45 -8.52 -10.74 0.37
CA ASP A 45 -8.77 -12.19 0.28
C ASP A 45 -10.26 -12.54 0.21
N ALA A 46 -11.13 -11.71 0.79
CA ALA A 46 -12.58 -11.83 0.68
C ALA A 46 -13.14 -11.38 -0.69
N GLY A 47 -12.26 -11.09 -1.66
CA GLY A 47 -12.59 -10.68 -3.03
C GLY A 47 -12.79 -9.18 -3.21
N ASN A 48 -12.58 -8.36 -2.17
CA ASN A 48 -12.71 -6.90 -2.30
C ASN A 48 -11.43 -6.30 -2.89
N THR A 49 -11.52 -5.08 -3.41
CA THR A 49 -10.32 -4.30 -3.77
C THR A 49 -9.99 -3.35 -2.64
N VAL A 50 -8.72 -3.28 -2.26
CA VAL A 50 -8.21 -2.32 -1.26
C VAL A 50 -7.18 -1.42 -1.94
N LEU A 51 -7.47 -0.12 -2.00
CA LEU A 51 -6.56 0.90 -2.49
C LEU A 51 -6.13 1.77 -1.32
N VAL A 52 -4.81 1.95 -1.19
CA VAL A 52 -4.22 2.68 -0.08
C VAL A 52 -3.23 3.71 -0.61
N ILE A 53 -3.31 4.95 -0.11
CA ILE A 53 -2.29 5.97 -0.28
C ILE A 53 -1.33 5.84 0.91
N GLU A 54 -0.05 5.57 0.65
CA GLU A 54 0.93 5.32 1.70
C GLU A 54 2.31 5.82 1.31
N HIS A 55 3.07 6.18 2.34
CA HIS A 55 4.51 6.46 2.24
C HIS A 55 5.34 5.47 3.08
N ASN A 56 4.70 4.59 3.85
CA ASN A 56 5.40 3.61 4.66
C ASN A 56 5.84 2.38 3.83
N LEU A 57 7.17 2.20 3.68
CA LEU A 57 7.75 1.10 2.91
C LEU A 57 7.39 -0.30 3.42
N ASP A 58 7.07 -0.46 4.71
CA ASP A 58 6.62 -1.76 5.25
C ASP A 58 5.24 -2.17 4.76
N VAL A 59 4.40 -1.18 4.41
CA VAL A 59 3.11 -1.39 3.75
C VAL A 59 3.29 -1.55 2.26
N ILE A 60 4.00 -0.62 1.62
CA ILE A 60 4.19 -0.59 0.16
C ILE A 60 4.79 -1.92 -0.35
N LYS A 61 5.79 -2.48 0.36
CA LYS A 61 6.42 -3.75 -0.03
C LYS A 61 5.52 -4.99 0.03
N ARG A 62 4.34 -4.89 0.64
CA ARG A 62 3.36 -5.97 0.77
C ARG A 62 2.22 -5.87 -0.23
N ALA A 63 2.12 -4.75 -0.95
CA ALA A 63 1.09 -4.56 -1.94
C ALA A 63 1.25 -5.54 -3.11
N ASP A 64 0.14 -6.03 -3.65
CA ASP A 64 0.15 -6.83 -4.87
C ASP A 64 0.46 -5.98 -6.11
N TYR A 65 0.11 -4.69 -6.06
CA TYR A 65 0.28 -3.74 -7.14
C TYR A 65 0.51 -2.32 -6.60
N ILE A 66 1.43 -1.58 -7.21
CA ILE A 66 1.78 -0.21 -6.86
C ILE A 66 1.56 0.67 -8.09
N ILE A 67 1.06 1.89 -7.85
CA ILE A 67 1.09 3.00 -8.80
C ILE A 67 1.90 4.10 -8.14
N ASP A 68 3.06 4.42 -8.70
CA ASP A 68 3.94 5.47 -8.18
C ASP A 68 3.75 6.76 -8.96
N LEU A 69 3.55 7.86 -8.22
CA LEU A 69 3.29 9.18 -8.77
C LEU A 69 4.47 10.11 -8.51
N GLY A 70 4.76 10.99 -9.47
CA GLY A 70 5.84 11.95 -9.33
C GLY A 70 6.08 12.73 -10.63
N PRO A 71 7.34 13.13 -10.93
CA PRO A 71 8.53 12.92 -10.10
C PRO A 71 8.52 13.72 -8.81
N GLU A 72 7.97 14.93 -8.80
CA GLU A 72 7.92 15.78 -7.63
C GLU A 72 6.48 15.96 -7.12
N GLY A 73 6.30 16.79 -6.09
CA GLY A 73 4.99 17.26 -5.66
C GLY A 73 4.53 18.52 -6.40
N GLY A 74 3.23 18.80 -6.36
CA GLY A 74 2.66 20.03 -6.94
C GLY A 74 2.68 20.04 -8.47
N GLU A 75 3.01 21.18 -9.08
CA GLU A 75 3.01 21.36 -10.54
C GLU A 75 4.08 20.54 -11.28
N ALA A 76 5.13 20.10 -10.56
CA ALA A 76 6.19 19.27 -11.11
C ALA A 76 5.93 17.76 -10.92
N GLY A 77 4.70 17.40 -10.51
CA GLY A 77 4.24 16.04 -10.33
C GLY A 77 3.05 15.67 -11.22
N GLY A 78 2.32 14.63 -10.80
CA GLY A 78 1.09 14.21 -11.47
C GLY A 78 1.27 13.20 -12.60
N GLU A 79 2.50 12.73 -12.82
CA GLU A 79 2.79 11.67 -13.78
C GLU A 79 2.85 10.30 -13.09
N ILE A 80 2.46 9.26 -13.83
CA ILE A 80 2.68 7.88 -13.41
C ILE A 80 4.11 7.50 -13.79
N LEU A 81 4.99 7.39 -12.79
CA LEU A 81 6.39 7.02 -13.02
C LEU A 81 6.57 5.51 -13.17
N ALA A 82 5.79 4.74 -12.42
CA ALA A 82 5.84 3.29 -12.42
C ALA A 82 4.48 2.70 -12.05
N ALA A 83 4.15 1.55 -12.62
CA ALA A 83 3.01 0.75 -12.20
C ALA A 83 3.35 -0.74 -12.37
N GLY A 84 3.08 -1.56 -11.35
CA GLY A 84 3.45 -2.97 -11.35
C GLY A 84 3.57 -3.55 -9.95
N THR A 85 4.17 -4.73 -9.84
CA THR A 85 4.48 -5.33 -8.54
C THR A 85 5.57 -4.53 -7.80
N PRO A 86 5.74 -4.72 -6.48
CA PRO A 86 6.84 -4.13 -5.73
C PRO A 86 8.22 -4.36 -6.37
N GLU A 87 8.48 -5.55 -6.89
CA GLU A 87 9.74 -5.90 -7.53
C GLU A 87 9.96 -5.17 -8.86
N GLU A 88 8.90 -4.99 -9.65
CA GLU A 88 8.93 -4.26 -10.92
C GLU A 88 9.16 -2.78 -10.69
N VAL A 89 8.40 -2.16 -9.77
CA VAL A 89 8.58 -0.74 -9.40
C VAL A 89 9.97 -0.50 -8.82
N ALA A 90 10.54 -1.45 -8.07
CA ALA A 90 11.90 -1.35 -7.54
C ALA A 90 12.99 -1.32 -8.62
N GLN A 91 12.70 -1.65 -9.88
CA GLN A 91 13.65 -1.50 -11.00
C GLN A 91 13.57 -0.16 -11.71
N VAL A 92 12.56 0.67 -11.43
CA VAL A 92 12.37 1.95 -12.13
C VAL A 92 13.24 3.04 -11.48
N GLU A 93 14.29 3.48 -12.19
CA GLU A 93 15.26 4.44 -11.64
C GLU A 93 14.66 5.84 -11.38
N ALA A 94 13.70 6.26 -12.21
CA ALA A 94 13.01 7.54 -12.06
C ALA A 94 12.11 7.59 -10.80
N SER A 95 11.70 6.42 -10.28
CA SER A 95 10.83 6.32 -9.11
C SER A 95 11.62 6.51 -7.81
N TYR A 96 11.29 7.55 -7.03
CA TYR A 96 11.81 7.69 -5.66
C TYR A 96 11.40 6.47 -4.81
N THR A 97 10.13 6.08 -4.88
CA THR A 97 9.59 4.90 -4.20
C THR A 97 10.35 3.64 -4.57
N GLY A 98 10.58 3.39 -5.86
CA GLY A 98 11.32 2.24 -6.37
C GLY A 98 12.74 2.16 -5.83
N ARG A 99 13.46 3.28 -5.78
CA ARG A 99 14.83 3.36 -5.22
C ARG A 99 14.90 2.91 -3.76
N PHE A 100 13.95 3.35 -2.92
CA PHE A 100 13.90 2.94 -1.52
C PHE A 100 13.38 1.50 -1.35
N LEU A 101 12.37 1.12 -2.14
CA LEU A 101 11.77 -0.20 -2.12
C LEU A 101 12.80 -1.30 -2.47
N LYS A 102 13.69 -1.03 -3.43
CA LYS A 102 14.82 -1.91 -3.78
C LYS A 102 15.70 -2.27 -2.58
N GLN A 103 15.95 -1.31 -1.68
CA GLN A 103 16.76 -1.53 -0.49
C GLN A 103 16.03 -2.43 0.52
N VAL A 104 14.75 -2.15 0.75
CA VAL A 104 13.92 -2.90 1.70
C VAL A 104 13.68 -4.35 1.25
N LEU A 105 13.46 -4.57 -0.06
CA LEU A 105 13.30 -5.91 -0.62
C LEU A 105 14.59 -6.75 -0.54
N ARG A 106 15.76 -6.11 -0.70
CA ARG A 106 17.07 -6.80 -0.56
C ARG A 106 17.30 -7.30 0.86
N ASN A 107 16.89 -6.53 1.86
CA ASN A 107 17.08 -6.86 3.28
C ASN A 107 16.16 -8.01 3.78
N LYS A 108 15.17 -8.44 2.98
CA LYS A 108 14.28 -9.57 3.30
C LYS A 108 14.87 -10.94 2.91
N LYS A 109 15.99 -10.96 2.17
CA LYS A 109 16.71 -12.19 1.79
C LYS A 109 17.73 -12.67 2.84
N GLY A 110 17.66 -12.16 4.07
CA GLY A 110 18.53 -12.54 5.19
C GLY A 110 17.73 -13.17 6.33
#